data_AF-A0AAV5CK44-F1
#
_entry.id   AF-A0AAV5CK44-F1
#
_cell.length_a   1.000
_cell.length_b   1.000
_cell.length_c   1.000
_cell.angle_alpha   90.00
_cell.angle_beta   90.00
_cell.angle_gamma   90.00
#
_symmetry.space_group_name_H-M   'P 1'
#
loop_
_entity.id
_entity.type
_entity.pdbx_description
1 polymer ?
#
loop_
_entity_poly.entity_id
_entity_poly.type
_entity_poly.pdbx_seq_one_letter_code
_entity_poly.pdbx_strand_id
1 'polypeptide(L)'
;MESRLFATEKFGGRAVYRFHAVTVFLGICLVLYYRVTHVPGSGAGRAAWLGMLAAELWFAFYWVITQSVRWSPIRRRTFKDRLAARYGERLPCVDIFVCTADPKSEPPSLVIATVLSVMAYNYPSEKLSVYLSDDGGSILTFYALWEASTFAKHWLPFCKRYNIQPRSPAAYFSESDKPHDLHVLKEWSFIKGLYEEMTERIDSAAMSGEIPEQIRVNHKGFAEWNTGITSKDHQPIVQIRVSSVISNSPIIMNVDCDMYSNNSDSIRDALCFFLDEANGHKIGFVQYPQNYII
;
A
#
# COMPACT_ATOMS: atom_id res chain seq x y z
N MET A 1 -23.95 2.84 26.13
CA MET A 1 -23.44 3.41 24.87
C MET A 1 -22.01 2.94 24.73
N GLU A 2 -21.69 2.15 23.72
CA GLU A 2 -20.34 1.60 23.59
C GLU A 2 -19.32 2.73 23.33
N SER A 3 -18.09 2.57 23.84
CA SER A 3 -17.04 3.58 23.65
C SER A 3 -16.64 3.71 22.18
N ARG A 4 -16.35 4.92 21.70
CA ARG A 4 -15.87 5.11 20.31
C ARG A 4 -14.59 4.34 20.02
N LEU A 5 -14.48 3.79 18.82
CA LEU A 5 -13.28 3.10 18.31
C LEU A 5 -12.31 4.04 17.60
N PHE A 6 -12.78 5.22 17.18
CA PHE A 6 -11.92 6.31 16.73
C PHE A 6 -12.44 7.68 17.17
N ALA A 7 -11.55 8.66 17.24
CA ALA A 7 -11.87 10.06 17.49
C ALA A 7 -11.48 10.91 16.27
N THR A 8 -12.28 11.95 15.98
CA THR A 8 -11.93 12.97 14.99
C THR A 8 -11.60 14.27 15.73
N GLU A 9 -10.36 14.68 15.63
CA GLU A 9 -9.80 15.85 16.28
C GLU A 9 -9.59 16.98 15.26
N LYS A 10 -9.78 18.22 15.70
CA LYS A 10 -9.46 19.39 14.88
C LYS A 10 -7.96 19.60 14.89
N PHE A 11 -7.35 19.70 13.71
CA PHE A 11 -5.93 20.04 13.61
C PHE A 11 -5.69 21.47 14.12
N GLY A 12 -4.58 21.68 14.84
CA GLY A 12 -4.18 23.00 15.34
C GLY A 12 -3.75 23.95 14.22
N GLY A 13 -3.66 25.26 14.49
CA GLY A 13 -3.13 26.22 13.52
C GLY A 13 -4.07 26.64 12.39
N ARG A 14 -5.33 26.18 12.37
CA ARG A 14 -6.33 26.57 11.34
C ARG A 14 -6.53 28.08 11.23
N ALA A 15 -6.52 28.79 12.35
CA ALA A 15 -6.69 30.25 12.35
C ALA A 15 -5.51 30.94 11.65
N VAL A 16 -4.28 30.51 11.95
CA VAL A 16 -3.05 31.00 11.33
C VAL A 16 -3.06 30.71 9.83
N TYR A 17 -3.41 29.49 9.42
CA TYR A 17 -3.52 29.14 8.01
C TYR A 17 -4.56 29.98 7.28
N ARG A 18 -5.76 30.15 7.85
CA ARG A 18 -6.83 30.97 7.25
C ARG A 18 -6.42 32.43 7.11
N PHE A 19 -5.76 32.99 8.12
CA PHE A 19 -5.22 34.34 8.03
C PHE A 19 -4.20 34.46 6.88
N HIS A 20 -3.24 33.53 6.81
CA HIS A 20 -2.28 33.49 5.71
C HIS A 20 -2.98 33.36 4.33
N ALA A 21 -3.96 32.47 4.20
CA ALA A 21 -4.73 32.30 2.96
C ALA A 21 -5.45 33.60 2.56
N VAL A 22 -6.06 34.33 3.50
CA VAL A 22 -6.68 35.63 3.23
C VAL A 22 -5.66 36.65 2.74
N THR A 23 -4.46 36.71 3.34
CA THR A 23 -3.41 37.64 2.89
C THR A 23 -2.95 37.34 1.46
N VAL A 24 -2.78 36.06 1.12
CA VAL A 24 -2.43 35.63 -0.24
C VAL A 24 -3.55 35.95 -1.23
N PHE A 25 -4.80 35.72 -0.86
CA PHE A 25 -5.96 36.05 -1.70
C PHE A 25 -6.03 37.54 -2.03
N LEU A 26 -5.82 38.40 -1.03
CA LEU A 26 -5.75 39.85 -1.25
C LEU A 26 -4.61 40.23 -2.22
N GLY A 27 -3.44 39.60 -2.09
CA GLY A 27 -2.33 39.78 -3.03
C GLY A 27 -2.71 39.39 -4.47
N ILE A 28 -3.38 38.26 -4.66
CA ILE A 28 -3.89 37.83 -5.98
C ILE A 28 -4.87 38.86 -6.54
N CYS A 29 -5.82 39.35 -5.74
CA CYS A 29 -6.77 40.36 -6.16
C CYS A 29 -6.09 41.66 -6.59
N LEU A 30 -5.05 42.10 -5.87
CA LEU A 30 -4.29 43.31 -6.23
C LEU A 30 -3.53 43.14 -7.55
N VAL A 31 -2.90 41.98 -7.79
CA VAL A 31 -2.22 41.69 -9.05
C VAL A 31 -3.20 41.67 -10.22
N LEU A 32 -4.34 40.98 -10.06
CA LEU A 32 -5.37 40.92 -11.11
C LEU A 32 -5.98 42.30 -11.38
N TYR A 33 -6.24 43.09 -10.33
CA TYR A 33 -6.71 44.47 -10.47
C TYR A 33 -5.72 45.31 -11.28
N TYR A 34 -4.43 45.28 -10.92
CA TYR A 34 -3.38 46.00 -11.64
C TYR A 34 -3.34 45.62 -13.12
N ARG A 35 -3.45 44.32 -13.44
CA ARG A 35 -3.42 43.80 -14.81
C ARG A 35 -4.60 44.25 -15.66
N VAL A 36 -5.78 44.35 -15.06
CA VAL A 36 -7.01 44.81 -15.72
C VAL A 36 -7.01 46.32 -15.93
N THR A 37 -6.47 47.11 -14.99
CA THR A 37 -6.45 48.56 -15.11
C THR A 37 -5.32 49.09 -16.00
N HIS A 38 -4.21 48.35 -16.16
CA HIS A 38 -3.04 48.76 -16.95
C HIS A 38 -2.91 48.00 -18.27
N VAL A 39 -4.04 47.59 -18.88
CA VAL A 39 -4.01 46.90 -20.18
C VAL A 39 -3.39 47.83 -21.25
N PRO A 40 -2.31 47.42 -21.92
CA PRO A 40 -1.68 48.25 -22.93
C PRO A 40 -2.62 48.50 -24.13
N GLY A 41 -2.44 49.66 -24.77
CA GLY A 41 -3.12 50.01 -26.01
C GLY A 41 -2.83 49.04 -27.16
N SER A 42 -3.41 49.29 -28.34
CA SER A 42 -3.18 48.45 -29.53
C SER A 42 -1.69 48.44 -29.92
N GLY A 43 -1.05 47.28 -29.81
CA GLY A 43 0.37 47.09 -30.17
C GLY A 43 0.84 45.64 -29.94
N ALA A 44 2.07 45.33 -30.38
CA ALA A 44 2.63 43.97 -30.35
C ALA A 44 2.66 43.32 -28.94
N GLY A 45 2.78 44.12 -27.87
CA GLY A 45 2.79 43.65 -26.48
C GLY A 45 1.43 43.29 -25.89
N ARG A 46 0.31 43.66 -26.55
CA ARG A 46 -1.04 43.44 -26.00
C ARG A 46 -1.42 41.96 -25.96
N ALA A 47 -1.05 41.19 -26.98
CA ALA A 47 -1.29 39.75 -27.00
C ALA A 47 -0.55 39.04 -25.86
N ALA A 48 0.72 39.38 -25.64
CA ALA A 48 1.51 38.85 -24.53
C ALA A 48 0.91 39.23 -23.16
N TRP A 49 0.43 40.48 -23.01
CA TRP A 49 -0.24 40.92 -21.79
C TRP A 49 -1.53 40.15 -21.51
N LEU A 50 -2.37 39.95 -22.53
CA LEU A 50 -3.61 39.17 -22.40
C LEU A 50 -3.32 37.69 -22.11
N GLY A 51 -2.27 37.13 -22.71
CA GLY A 51 -1.81 35.77 -22.41
C GLY A 51 -1.36 35.61 -20.96
N MET A 52 -0.56 36.54 -20.44
CA MET A 52 -0.18 36.54 -19.02
C MET A 52 -1.38 36.68 -18.09
N LEU A 53 -2.32 37.60 -18.39
CA LEU A 53 -3.55 37.75 -17.62
C LEU A 53 -4.38 36.46 -17.60
N ALA A 54 -4.50 35.77 -18.75
CA ALA A 54 -5.20 34.49 -18.82
C ALA A 54 -4.53 33.42 -17.95
N ALA A 55 -3.19 33.34 -17.97
CA ALA A 55 -2.44 32.42 -17.12
C ALA A 55 -2.60 32.75 -15.62
N GLU A 56 -2.53 34.03 -15.25
CA GLU A 56 -2.72 34.48 -13.87
C GLU A 56 -4.13 34.19 -13.36
N LEU A 57 -5.17 34.38 -14.19
CA LEU A 57 -6.55 34.00 -13.88
C LEU A 57 -6.68 32.49 -13.67
N TRP A 58 -6.03 31.68 -14.50
CA TRP A 58 -6.01 30.23 -14.34
C TRP A 58 -5.34 29.79 -13.04
N PHE A 59 -4.16 30.34 -12.73
CA PHE A 59 -3.47 30.05 -11.48
C PHE A 59 -4.24 30.54 -10.24
N ALA A 60 -4.88 31.71 -10.32
CA ALA A 60 -5.74 32.21 -9.26
C ALA A 60 -6.94 31.28 -9.00
N PHE A 61 -7.61 30.84 -10.07
CA PHE A 61 -8.71 29.89 -9.98
C PHE A 61 -8.25 28.55 -9.39
N TYR A 62 -7.14 28.00 -9.90
CA TYR A 62 -6.53 26.79 -9.35
C TYR A 62 -6.21 26.95 -7.86
N TRP A 63 -5.60 28.07 -7.46
CA TRP A 63 -5.28 28.36 -6.07
C TRP A 63 -6.54 28.35 -5.19
N VAL A 64 -7.63 28.99 -5.62
CA VAL A 64 -8.91 28.99 -4.87
C VAL A 64 -9.45 27.57 -4.70
N ILE A 65 -9.43 26.74 -5.75
CA ILE A 65 -9.83 25.33 -5.63
C ILE A 65 -8.96 24.61 -4.59
N THR A 66 -7.64 24.81 -4.61
CA THR A 66 -6.74 24.15 -3.65
C THR A 66 -6.93 24.60 -2.20
N GLN A 67 -7.47 25.80 -1.94
CA GLN A 67 -7.79 26.24 -0.58
C GLN A 67 -8.92 25.44 0.04
N SER A 68 -9.87 24.94 -0.76
CA SER A 68 -11.02 24.16 -0.28
C SER A 68 -10.58 22.92 0.50
N VAL A 69 -9.58 22.18 -0.01
CA VAL A 69 -9.06 20.95 0.63
C VAL A 69 -8.21 21.23 1.88
N ARG A 70 -7.66 22.45 2.02
CA ARG A 70 -6.81 22.86 3.15
C ARG A 70 -7.55 23.66 4.23
N TRP A 71 -8.84 23.95 4.04
CA TRP A 71 -9.57 24.89 4.90
C TRP A 71 -9.90 24.37 6.32
N SER A 72 -10.06 23.05 6.46
CA SER A 72 -10.43 22.42 7.73
C SER A 72 -9.79 21.03 7.88
N PRO A 73 -8.45 20.94 7.97
CA PRO A 73 -7.76 19.67 8.19
C PRO A 73 -8.20 19.03 9.50
N ILE A 74 -8.54 17.75 9.45
CA ILE A 74 -8.90 16.93 10.62
C ILE A 74 -7.82 15.88 10.85
N ARG A 75 -7.67 15.44 12.10
CA ARG A 75 -6.86 14.28 12.47
C ARG A 75 -7.78 13.20 13.00
N ARG A 76 -7.58 11.96 12.60
CA ARG A 76 -8.32 10.82 13.15
C ARG A 76 -7.37 9.95 13.96
N ARG A 77 -7.80 9.54 15.15
CA ARG A 77 -7.04 8.67 16.05
C ARG A 77 -7.84 7.40 16.33
N THR A 78 -7.21 6.25 16.17
CA THR A 78 -7.78 4.92 16.42
C THR A 78 -7.53 4.47 17.86
N PHE A 79 -8.39 3.60 18.39
CA PHE A 79 -8.27 3.03 19.73
C PHE A 79 -8.26 1.49 19.67
N LYS A 80 -7.13 0.90 19.28
CA LYS A 80 -6.96 -0.55 19.13
C LYS A 80 -7.26 -1.34 20.41
N ASP A 81 -6.93 -0.79 21.58
CA ASP A 81 -7.22 -1.44 22.86
C ASP A 81 -8.72 -1.65 23.08
N ARG A 82 -9.54 -0.69 22.62
CA ARG A 82 -11.00 -0.78 22.70
C ARG A 82 -11.56 -1.78 21.69
N LEU A 83 -10.95 -1.84 20.50
CA LEU A 83 -11.29 -2.86 19.49
C LEU A 83 -10.99 -4.26 20.05
N ALA A 84 -9.80 -4.47 20.61
CA ALA A 84 -9.38 -5.73 21.20
C ALA A 84 -10.26 -6.12 22.40
N ALA A 85 -10.59 -5.18 23.29
CA ALA A 85 -11.47 -5.45 24.43
C ALA A 85 -12.91 -5.83 24.01
N ARG A 86 -13.40 -5.30 22.87
CA ARG A 86 -14.77 -5.53 22.40
C ARG A 86 -14.91 -6.80 21.56
N TYR A 87 -14.03 -6.96 20.57
CA TYR A 87 -14.13 -8.05 19.61
C TYR A 87 -13.21 -9.21 19.96
N GLY A 88 -12.11 -8.98 20.69
CA GLY A 88 -11.07 -9.98 20.90
C GLY A 88 -10.62 -10.55 19.55
N GLU A 89 -10.73 -11.86 19.41
CA GLU A 89 -10.46 -12.58 18.16
C GLU A 89 -11.66 -12.63 17.19
N ARG A 90 -12.83 -12.10 17.56
CA ARG A 90 -14.05 -12.04 16.70
C ARG A 90 -13.98 -10.91 15.68
N LEU A 91 -12.86 -10.80 14.99
CA LEU A 91 -12.65 -9.87 13.88
C LEU A 91 -13.24 -10.42 12.57
N PRO A 92 -13.60 -9.58 11.58
CA PRO A 92 -14.10 -10.03 10.28
C PRO A 92 -13.00 -10.70 9.43
N CYS A 93 -13.37 -11.41 8.37
CA CYS A 93 -12.38 -11.85 7.37
C CYS A 93 -11.88 -10.66 6.54
N VAL A 94 -10.63 -10.74 6.10
CA VAL A 94 -9.96 -9.72 5.28
C VAL A 94 -9.28 -10.39 4.10
N ASP A 95 -9.62 -9.94 2.91
CA ASP A 95 -8.89 -10.30 1.69
C ASP A 95 -7.89 -9.21 1.35
N ILE A 96 -6.66 -9.60 1.08
CA ILE A 96 -5.59 -8.71 0.64
C ILE A 96 -5.27 -9.04 -0.81
N PHE A 97 -5.36 -8.04 -1.67
CA PHE A 97 -4.98 -8.14 -3.08
C PHE A 97 -3.63 -7.48 -3.29
N VAL A 98 -2.73 -8.25 -3.90
CA VAL A 98 -1.46 -7.79 -4.44
C VAL A 98 -1.51 -8.00 -5.95
N CYS A 99 -1.25 -6.95 -6.72
CA CYS A 99 -1.25 -7.03 -8.18
C CYS A 99 0.16 -6.82 -8.69
N THR A 100 0.57 -7.62 -9.67
CA THR A 100 1.83 -7.44 -10.40
C THR A 100 1.59 -7.48 -11.90
N ALA A 101 2.31 -6.63 -12.63
CA ALA A 101 2.18 -6.47 -14.07
C ALA A 101 2.97 -7.53 -14.83
N ASP A 102 4.29 -7.60 -14.63
CA ASP A 102 5.15 -8.60 -15.24
C ASP A 102 6.53 -8.67 -14.54
N PRO A 103 7.23 -9.82 -14.56
CA PRO A 103 8.51 -10.00 -13.89
C PRO A 103 9.66 -9.07 -14.33
N LYS A 104 9.58 -8.45 -15.53
CA LYS A 104 10.63 -7.57 -16.03
C LYS A 104 10.47 -6.17 -15.47
N SER A 105 9.23 -5.68 -15.43
CA SER A 105 8.91 -4.37 -14.83
C SER A 105 8.98 -4.46 -13.30
N GLU A 106 8.55 -5.58 -12.74
CA GLU A 106 8.39 -5.80 -11.31
C GLU A 106 9.07 -7.12 -10.91
N PRO A 107 10.32 -7.08 -10.43
CA PRO A 107 11.09 -8.28 -10.11
C PRO A 107 10.33 -9.20 -9.14
N PRO A 108 10.24 -10.52 -9.40
CA PRO A 108 9.46 -11.43 -8.54
C PRO A 108 9.90 -11.44 -7.08
N SER A 109 11.19 -11.22 -6.80
CA SER A 109 11.71 -11.11 -5.42
C SER A 109 11.12 -9.92 -4.66
N LEU A 110 10.93 -8.78 -5.33
CA LEU A 110 10.24 -7.60 -4.78
C LEU A 110 8.77 -7.93 -4.45
N VAL A 111 8.04 -8.51 -5.41
CA VAL A 111 6.63 -8.88 -5.27
C VAL A 111 6.45 -9.84 -4.08
N ILE A 112 7.34 -10.81 -3.92
CA ILE A 112 7.29 -11.78 -2.83
C ILE A 112 7.62 -11.16 -1.48
N ALA A 113 8.53 -10.18 -1.41
CA ALA A 113 8.77 -9.46 -0.16
C ALA A 113 7.49 -8.75 0.34
N THR A 114 6.71 -8.19 -0.58
CA THR A 114 5.38 -7.61 -0.31
C THR A 114 4.38 -8.67 0.16
N VAL A 115 4.27 -9.79 -0.55
CA VAL A 115 3.39 -10.91 -0.17
C VAL A 115 3.72 -11.41 1.24
N LEU A 116 5.00 -11.65 1.54
CA LEU A 116 5.45 -12.09 2.86
C LEU A 116 5.17 -11.05 3.95
N SER A 117 5.28 -9.75 3.62
CA SER A 117 4.94 -8.67 4.53
C SER A 117 3.47 -8.69 4.94
N VAL A 118 2.57 -8.82 3.96
CA VAL A 118 1.12 -8.83 4.23
C VAL A 118 0.64 -10.14 4.85
N MET A 119 1.30 -11.28 4.56
CA MET A 119 1.00 -12.54 5.26
C MET A 119 1.38 -12.49 6.75
N ALA A 120 2.31 -11.60 7.13
CA ALA A 120 2.80 -11.46 8.50
C ALA A 120 2.06 -10.40 9.33
N TYR A 121 0.86 -9.99 8.91
CA TYR A 121 0.01 -9.12 9.73
C TYR A 121 -0.34 -9.75 11.09
N ASN A 122 -0.53 -8.90 12.10
CA ASN A 122 -0.96 -9.32 13.43
C ASN A 122 -2.48 -9.56 13.43
N TYR A 123 -2.89 -10.62 12.74
CA TYR A 123 -4.28 -10.99 12.50
C TYR A 123 -4.46 -12.51 12.59
N PRO A 124 -5.66 -13.00 12.93
CA PRO A 124 -5.94 -14.45 12.89
C PRO A 124 -5.72 -15.01 11.47
N SER A 125 -4.89 -16.04 11.36
CA SER A 125 -4.49 -16.63 10.08
C SER A 125 -5.68 -17.19 9.29
N GLU A 126 -6.69 -17.72 9.99
CA GLU A 126 -7.91 -18.25 9.41
C GLU A 126 -8.87 -17.18 8.88
N LYS A 127 -8.57 -15.91 9.13
CA LYS A 127 -9.36 -14.74 8.69
C LYS A 127 -8.63 -13.86 7.71
N LEU A 128 -7.41 -14.22 7.34
CA LEU A 128 -6.58 -13.46 6.43
C LEU A 128 -6.37 -14.29 5.17
N SER A 129 -6.81 -13.78 4.03
CA SER A 129 -6.58 -14.40 2.72
C SER A 129 -5.79 -13.43 1.85
N VAL A 130 -4.68 -13.90 1.27
CA VAL A 130 -3.81 -13.08 0.40
C VAL A 130 -3.90 -13.62 -1.01
N TYR A 131 -4.20 -12.75 -1.97
CA TYR A 131 -4.31 -13.06 -3.38
C TYR A 131 -3.25 -12.28 -4.13
N LEU A 132 -2.41 -13.00 -4.88
CA LEU A 132 -1.50 -12.42 -5.86
C LEU A 132 -2.14 -12.56 -7.24
N SER A 133 -2.41 -11.44 -7.90
CA SER A 133 -2.81 -11.41 -9.32
C SER A 133 -1.62 -11.00 -10.16
N ASP A 134 -1.31 -11.82 -11.14
CA ASP A 134 -0.23 -11.57 -12.11
C ASP A 134 -0.86 -11.36 -13.49
N ASP A 135 -0.86 -10.11 -13.94
CA ASP A 135 -1.37 -9.72 -15.26
C ASP A 135 -0.45 -10.20 -16.40
N GLY A 136 0.78 -10.59 -16.08
CA GLY A 136 1.72 -11.18 -17.02
C GLY A 136 1.54 -12.69 -17.19
N GLY A 137 0.76 -13.32 -16.31
CA GLY A 137 0.57 -14.76 -16.29
C GLY A 137 1.89 -15.52 -16.31
N SER A 138 2.88 -15.08 -15.53
CA SER A 138 4.25 -15.56 -15.63
C SER A 138 4.52 -16.76 -14.72
N ILE A 139 5.13 -17.78 -15.31
CA ILE A 139 5.61 -18.95 -14.58
C ILE A 139 6.66 -18.57 -13.53
N LEU A 140 7.42 -17.47 -13.76
CA LEU A 140 8.45 -16.98 -12.84
C LEU A 140 7.83 -16.39 -11.57
N THR A 141 6.72 -15.66 -11.69
CA THR A 141 5.96 -15.13 -10.54
C THR A 141 5.40 -16.29 -9.71
N PHE A 142 4.87 -17.32 -10.38
CA PHE A 142 4.36 -18.51 -9.71
C PHE A 142 5.47 -19.30 -9.00
N TYR A 143 6.65 -19.43 -9.63
CA TYR A 143 7.82 -20.02 -8.99
C TYR A 143 8.27 -19.24 -7.76
N ALA A 144 8.32 -17.91 -7.86
CA ALA A 144 8.64 -17.05 -6.73
C ALA A 144 7.64 -17.23 -5.58
N LEU A 145 6.35 -17.33 -5.87
CA LEU A 145 5.32 -17.60 -4.86
C LEU A 145 5.47 -18.99 -4.21
N TRP A 146 5.88 -19.99 -4.98
CA TRP A 146 6.16 -21.32 -4.47
C TRP A 146 7.37 -21.31 -3.51
N GLU A 147 8.48 -20.67 -3.90
CA GLU A 147 9.66 -20.44 -3.05
C GLU A 147 9.28 -19.70 -1.76
N ALA A 148 8.51 -18.61 -1.90
CA ALA A 148 7.97 -17.84 -0.79
C ALA A 148 7.16 -18.68 0.19
N SER A 149 6.33 -19.60 -0.32
CA SER A 149 5.49 -20.46 0.51
C SER A 149 6.32 -21.39 1.42
N THR A 150 7.52 -21.77 0.97
CA THR A 150 8.46 -22.57 1.75
C THR A 150 9.12 -21.70 2.82
N PHE A 151 9.61 -20.51 2.45
CA PHE A 151 10.21 -19.57 3.39
C PHE A 151 9.21 -19.04 4.44
N ALA A 152 7.95 -18.82 4.07
CA ALA A 152 6.90 -18.32 4.95
C ALA A 152 6.70 -19.19 6.20
N LYS A 153 6.93 -20.51 6.09
CA LYS A 153 6.87 -21.45 7.22
C LYS A 153 7.87 -21.11 8.34
N HIS A 154 8.95 -20.42 8.00
CA HIS A 154 9.98 -19.95 8.93
C HIS A 154 9.78 -18.47 9.28
N TRP A 155 9.46 -17.63 8.29
CA TRP A 155 9.32 -16.19 8.45
C TRP A 155 8.14 -15.79 9.34
N LEU A 156 6.95 -16.36 9.11
CA LEU A 156 5.73 -15.94 9.83
C LEU A 156 5.81 -16.23 11.34
N PRO A 157 6.25 -17.44 11.79
CA PRO A 157 6.43 -17.70 13.21
C PRO A 157 7.51 -16.81 13.85
N PHE A 158 8.60 -16.54 13.15
CA PHE A 158 9.67 -15.65 13.61
C PHE A 158 9.15 -14.22 13.81
N CYS A 159 8.44 -13.70 12.81
CA CYS A 159 7.74 -12.42 12.89
C CYS A 159 6.86 -12.35 14.14
N LYS A 160 5.99 -13.35 14.35
CA LYS A 160 5.05 -13.37 15.47
C LYS A 160 5.76 -13.47 16.82
N ARG A 161 6.80 -14.30 16.93
CA ARG A 161 7.54 -14.54 18.18
C ARG A 161 8.29 -13.30 18.66
N TYR A 162 8.95 -12.60 17.74
CA TYR A 162 9.82 -11.46 18.09
C TYR A 162 9.17 -10.10 17.80
N ASN A 163 7.91 -10.08 17.39
CA ASN A 163 7.17 -8.87 17.03
C ASN A 163 7.93 -7.95 16.05
N ILE A 164 8.53 -8.56 15.03
CA ILE A 164 9.38 -7.90 14.03
C ILE A 164 8.65 -6.73 13.33
N GLN A 165 9.34 -5.60 13.14
CA GLN A 165 8.90 -4.51 12.25
C GLN A 165 10.12 -3.95 11.52
N PRO A 166 10.01 -3.59 10.22
CA PRO A 166 8.87 -3.84 9.34
C PRO A 166 8.67 -5.34 9.05
N ARG A 167 7.50 -5.73 8.52
CA ARG A 167 7.18 -7.15 8.24
C ARG A 167 7.72 -7.67 6.92
N SER A 168 8.20 -6.77 6.05
CA SER A 168 8.91 -7.17 4.84
C SER A 168 10.29 -7.70 5.21
N PRO A 169 10.66 -8.93 4.81
CA PRO A 169 12.01 -9.44 5.07
C PRO A 169 13.08 -8.61 4.34
N ALA A 170 12.78 -8.09 3.14
CA ALA A 170 13.68 -7.21 2.39
C ALA A 170 14.03 -5.96 3.20
N ALA A 171 13.02 -5.26 3.71
CA ALA A 171 13.20 -4.05 4.50
C ALA A 171 13.79 -4.35 5.89
N TYR A 172 13.35 -5.44 6.53
CA TYR A 172 13.86 -5.79 7.85
C TYR A 172 15.36 -6.12 7.82
N PHE A 173 15.82 -6.93 6.87
CA PHE A 173 17.23 -7.32 6.80
C PHE A 173 18.16 -6.24 6.22
N SER A 174 17.61 -5.22 5.56
CA SER A 174 18.39 -4.03 5.13
C SER A 174 18.56 -3.00 6.25
N GLU A 175 17.53 -2.81 7.10
CA GLU A 175 17.51 -1.78 8.15
C GLU A 175 17.94 -2.28 9.53
N SER A 176 17.78 -3.58 9.84
CA SER A 176 17.94 -4.06 11.21
C SER A 176 19.39 -4.23 11.66
N ASP A 177 19.67 -3.72 12.85
CA ASP A 177 20.86 -4.09 13.62
C ASP A 177 20.78 -5.56 14.06
N LYS A 178 21.94 -6.20 14.13
CA LYS A 178 22.03 -7.59 14.59
C LYS A 178 21.53 -7.70 16.04
N PRO A 179 20.72 -8.74 16.36
CA PRO A 179 20.32 -9.01 17.73
C PRO A 179 21.53 -9.19 18.65
N HIS A 180 21.44 -8.67 19.88
CA HIS A 180 22.51 -8.80 20.88
C HIS A 180 22.45 -10.14 21.63
N ASP A 181 21.25 -10.71 21.78
CA ASP A 181 21.04 -12.02 22.39
C ASP A 181 21.54 -13.13 21.44
N LEU A 182 22.46 -13.97 21.93
CA LEU A 182 23.07 -15.06 21.16
C LEU A 182 22.05 -16.08 20.63
N HIS A 183 20.98 -16.38 21.36
CA HIS A 183 19.95 -17.30 20.89
C HIS A 183 19.16 -16.70 19.73
N VAL A 184 18.75 -15.43 19.88
CA VAL A 184 18.04 -14.69 18.83
C VAL A 184 18.94 -14.47 17.61
N LEU A 185 20.23 -14.21 17.83
CA LEU A 185 21.21 -14.02 16.75
C LEU A 185 21.38 -15.28 15.89
N LYS A 186 21.35 -16.48 16.49
CA LYS A 186 21.41 -17.75 15.75
C LYS A 186 20.18 -17.94 14.87
N GLU A 187 18.99 -17.74 15.42
CA GLU A 187 17.74 -17.87 14.66
C GLU A 187 17.62 -16.79 13.58
N TRP A 188 17.99 -15.54 13.90
CA TRP A 188 18.04 -14.43 12.95
C TRP A 188 18.99 -14.73 11.79
N SER A 189 20.20 -15.22 12.07
CA SER A 189 21.19 -15.54 11.04
C SER A 189 20.71 -16.69 10.14
N PHE A 190 20.08 -17.70 10.73
CA PHE A 190 19.49 -18.81 9.99
C PHE A 190 18.38 -18.34 9.04
N ILE A 191 17.45 -17.51 9.53
CA ILE A 191 16.34 -17.00 8.72
C ILE A 191 16.83 -16.03 7.65
N LYS A 192 17.82 -15.18 7.97
CA LYS A 192 18.45 -14.30 6.98
C LYS A 192 19.08 -15.12 5.85
N GLY A 193 19.81 -16.19 6.18
CA GLY A 193 20.36 -17.10 5.17
C GLY A 193 19.29 -17.73 4.30
N LEU A 194 18.18 -18.22 4.88
CA LEU A 194 17.06 -18.76 4.10
C LEU A 194 16.42 -17.73 3.17
N TYR A 195 16.33 -16.47 3.62
CA TYR A 195 15.79 -15.38 2.80
C TYR A 195 16.71 -15.04 1.63
N GLU A 196 18.02 -14.94 1.87
CA GLU A 196 19.02 -14.67 0.84
C GLU A 196 19.05 -15.81 -0.20
N GLU A 197 19.03 -17.07 0.25
CA GLU A 197 19.02 -18.25 -0.62
C GLU A 197 17.75 -18.33 -1.49
N MET A 198 16.58 -18.03 -0.91
CA MET A 198 15.32 -17.94 -1.63
C MET A 198 15.38 -16.85 -2.70
N THR A 199 15.87 -15.66 -2.33
CA THR A 199 15.97 -14.50 -3.24
C THR A 199 16.93 -14.80 -4.39
N GLU A 200 18.09 -15.39 -4.11
CA GLU A 200 19.06 -15.80 -5.12
C GLU A 200 18.48 -16.81 -6.11
N ARG A 201 17.71 -17.81 -5.64
CA ARG A 201 17.00 -18.75 -6.52
C ARG A 201 15.98 -18.06 -7.42
N ILE A 202 15.21 -17.13 -6.86
CA ILE A 202 14.19 -16.38 -7.60
C ILE A 202 14.84 -15.49 -8.66
N ASP A 203 15.85 -14.71 -8.27
CA ASP A 203 16.54 -13.78 -9.15
C ASP A 203 17.30 -14.53 -10.25
N SER A 204 17.93 -15.66 -9.94
CA SER A 204 18.59 -16.51 -10.93
C SER A 204 17.61 -17.04 -11.98
N ALA A 205 16.42 -17.50 -11.56
CA ALA A 205 15.37 -17.94 -12.48
C ALA A 205 14.80 -16.77 -13.30
N ALA A 206 14.65 -15.59 -12.70
CA ALA A 206 14.19 -14.40 -13.38
C ALA A 206 15.17 -13.92 -14.46
N MET A 207 16.48 -13.98 -14.17
CA MET A 207 17.54 -13.64 -15.13
C MET A 207 17.68 -14.66 -16.27
N SER A 208 17.58 -15.96 -15.96
CA SER A 208 17.69 -17.02 -16.99
C SER A 208 16.41 -17.15 -17.82
N GLY A 209 15.26 -16.77 -17.26
CA GLY A 209 13.94 -17.06 -17.82
C GLY A 209 13.51 -18.52 -17.67
N GLU A 210 14.27 -19.33 -16.92
CA GLU A 210 14.07 -20.76 -16.79
C GLU A 210 13.96 -21.18 -15.32
N ILE A 211 13.07 -22.14 -15.05
CA ILE A 211 12.85 -22.73 -13.73
C ILE A 211 13.53 -24.10 -13.69
N PRO A 212 14.15 -24.50 -12.55
CA PRO A 212 14.72 -25.83 -12.39
C PRO A 212 13.70 -26.95 -12.69
N GLU A 213 14.07 -27.88 -13.58
CA GLU A 213 13.18 -28.95 -14.08
C GLU A 213 12.58 -29.80 -12.96
N GLN A 214 13.38 -30.06 -11.91
CA GLN A 214 12.93 -30.83 -10.74
C GLN A 214 11.72 -30.19 -10.07
N ILE A 215 11.68 -28.84 -9.96
CA ILE A 215 10.57 -28.12 -9.36
C ILE A 215 9.35 -28.14 -10.28
N ARG A 216 9.57 -27.99 -11.58
CA ARG A 216 8.51 -28.01 -12.60
C ARG A 216 7.72 -29.31 -12.59
N VAL A 217 8.38 -30.44 -12.39
CA VAL A 217 7.75 -31.78 -12.32
C VAL A 217 7.06 -32.02 -10.97
N ASN A 218 7.58 -31.46 -9.87
CA ASN A 218 7.11 -31.76 -8.53
C ASN A 218 5.79 -31.07 -8.16
N HIS A 219 5.43 -29.97 -8.82
CA HIS A 219 4.22 -29.22 -8.49
C HIS A 219 3.27 -29.10 -9.69
N LYS A 220 2.09 -29.72 -9.57
CA LYS A 220 1.08 -29.80 -10.65
C LYS A 220 0.69 -28.45 -11.25
N GLY A 221 0.72 -27.37 -10.45
CA GLY A 221 0.39 -26.02 -10.91
C GLY A 221 1.28 -25.50 -12.05
N PHE A 222 2.53 -25.96 -12.18
CA PHE A 222 3.39 -25.55 -13.29
C PHE A 222 2.93 -26.11 -14.65
N ALA A 223 2.11 -27.16 -14.66
CA ALA A 223 1.64 -27.77 -15.89
C ALA A 223 0.68 -26.87 -16.69
N GLU A 224 0.09 -25.84 -16.05
CA GLU A 224 -0.76 -24.85 -16.73
C GLU A 224 0.00 -24.14 -17.86
N TRP A 225 1.29 -23.82 -17.66
CA TRP A 225 2.12 -23.18 -18.69
C TRP A 225 2.50 -24.11 -19.85
N ASN A 226 2.33 -25.42 -19.71
CA ASN A 226 2.51 -26.36 -20.83
C ASN A 226 1.40 -26.25 -21.86
N THR A 227 0.28 -25.58 -21.54
CA THR A 227 -0.89 -25.44 -22.42
C THR A 227 -0.80 -24.25 -23.37
N GLY A 228 0.31 -23.50 -23.36
CA GLY A 228 0.54 -22.34 -24.24
C GLY A 228 0.02 -21.01 -23.68
N ILE A 229 -0.21 -20.92 -22.38
CA ILE A 229 -0.58 -19.66 -21.70
C ILE A 229 0.51 -18.62 -21.94
N THR A 230 0.10 -17.42 -22.37
CA THR A 230 1.00 -16.27 -22.53
C THR A 230 0.41 -15.04 -21.85
N SER A 231 1.22 -14.00 -21.64
CA SER A 231 0.76 -12.71 -21.11
C SER A 231 -0.32 -12.02 -21.96
N LYS A 232 -0.57 -12.49 -23.18
CA LYS A 232 -1.63 -12.00 -24.07
C LYS A 232 -2.81 -12.97 -24.20
N ASP A 233 -2.65 -14.19 -23.69
CA ASP A 233 -3.58 -15.28 -23.85
C ASP A 233 -3.64 -16.08 -22.53
N HIS A 234 -4.29 -15.47 -21.55
CA HIS A 234 -4.68 -16.06 -20.29
C HIS A 234 -6.06 -15.51 -19.88
N GLN A 235 -6.77 -16.21 -19.00
CA GLN A 235 -8.07 -15.74 -18.55
C GLN A 235 -7.94 -14.44 -17.74
N PRO A 236 -8.82 -13.44 -17.94
CA PRO A 236 -8.82 -12.23 -17.13
C PRO A 236 -9.26 -12.59 -15.69
N ILE A 237 -8.42 -12.24 -14.71
CA ILE A 237 -8.71 -12.50 -13.29
C ILE A 237 -9.42 -11.29 -12.70
N VAL A 238 -10.74 -11.39 -12.51
CA VAL A 238 -11.50 -10.38 -11.75
C VAL A 238 -11.44 -10.75 -10.27
N GLN A 239 -10.45 -10.20 -9.56
CA GLN A 239 -10.14 -10.52 -8.16
C GLN A 239 -11.37 -10.51 -7.25
N ILE A 240 -12.25 -9.51 -7.37
CA ILE A 240 -13.47 -9.39 -6.53
C ILE A 240 -14.42 -10.58 -6.75
N ARG A 241 -14.56 -11.07 -7.98
CA ARG A 241 -15.44 -12.22 -8.28
C ARG A 241 -14.84 -13.50 -7.74
N VAL A 242 -13.53 -13.67 -7.87
CA VAL A 242 -12.80 -14.82 -7.33
C VAL A 242 -12.89 -14.86 -5.79
N SER A 243 -12.60 -13.74 -5.13
CA SER A 243 -12.74 -13.58 -3.68
C SER A 243 -14.16 -13.90 -3.20
N SER A 244 -15.20 -13.42 -3.88
CA SER A 244 -16.61 -13.67 -3.50
C SER A 244 -17.00 -15.15 -3.50
N VAL A 245 -16.29 -15.99 -4.25
CA VAL A 245 -16.52 -17.44 -4.32
C VAL A 245 -15.64 -18.19 -3.31
N ILE A 246 -14.43 -17.71 -3.04
CA ILE A 246 -13.44 -18.41 -2.20
C ILE A 246 -13.62 -18.08 -0.71
N SER A 247 -13.55 -16.80 -0.34
CA SER A 247 -13.53 -16.34 1.05
C SER A 247 -14.74 -15.46 1.40
N ASN A 248 -15.24 -14.69 0.43
CA ASN A 248 -16.31 -13.71 0.56
C ASN A 248 -16.09 -12.75 1.75
N SER A 249 -14.85 -12.27 1.91
CA SER A 249 -14.48 -11.39 3.02
C SER A 249 -15.18 -10.03 2.91
N PRO A 250 -15.71 -9.48 4.02
CA PRO A 250 -16.40 -8.20 4.01
C PRO A 250 -15.44 -7.00 3.89
N ILE A 251 -14.14 -7.20 4.13
CA ILE A 251 -13.11 -6.17 4.05
C ILE A 251 -12.08 -6.61 3.00
N ILE A 252 -11.79 -5.70 2.07
CA ILE A 252 -10.77 -5.87 1.05
C ILE A 252 -9.68 -4.81 1.26
N MET A 253 -8.43 -5.24 1.23
CA MET A 253 -7.25 -4.39 1.28
C MET A 253 -6.49 -4.51 -0.04
N ASN A 254 -6.31 -3.41 -0.75
CA ASN A 254 -5.49 -3.36 -1.96
C ASN A 254 -4.07 -2.91 -1.62
N VAL A 255 -3.07 -3.59 -2.17
CA VAL A 255 -1.65 -3.32 -1.94
C VAL A 255 -0.90 -3.45 -3.26
N ASP A 256 -0.11 -2.43 -3.60
CA ASP A 256 0.75 -2.46 -4.79
C ASP A 256 1.95 -3.39 -4.54
N CYS A 257 2.49 -4.04 -5.57
CA CYS A 257 3.56 -5.05 -5.41
C CYS A 257 4.89 -4.50 -4.88
N ASP A 258 5.13 -3.20 -4.98
CA ASP A 258 6.30 -2.49 -4.48
C ASP A 258 6.08 -1.87 -3.08
N MET A 259 4.90 -2.08 -2.49
CA MET A 259 4.54 -1.57 -1.17
C MET A 259 4.57 -2.68 -0.12
N TYR A 260 5.08 -2.38 1.07
CA TYR A 260 5.04 -3.31 2.19
C TYR A 260 4.47 -2.68 3.47
N SER A 261 4.08 -3.53 4.41
CA SER A 261 3.56 -3.08 5.70
C SER A 261 4.68 -2.74 6.68
N ASN A 262 4.73 -1.47 7.09
CA ASN A 262 5.61 -0.99 8.15
C ASN A 262 5.02 -1.16 9.56
N ASN A 263 3.73 -1.50 9.66
CA ASN A 263 3.01 -1.69 10.91
C ASN A 263 2.04 -2.86 10.77
N SER A 264 2.32 -3.95 11.46
CA SER A 264 1.49 -5.15 11.45
C SER A 264 0.11 -5.02 12.08
N ASP A 265 -0.25 -3.88 12.67
CA ASP A 265 -1.60 -3.63 13.17
C ASP A 265 -2.45 -2.78 12.21
N SER A 266 -1.97 -2.43 11.02
CA SER A 266 -2.69 -1.55 10.08
C SER A 266 -4.12 -2.03 9.75
N ILE A 267 -4.34 -3.35 9.70
CA ILE A 267 -5.70 -3.91 9.53
C ILE A 267 -6.58 -3.54 10.73
N ARG A 268 -6.08 -3.71 11.96
CA ARG A 268 -6.82 -3.38 13.20
C ARG A 268 -7.09 -1.88 13.31
N ASP A 269 -6.17 -1.04 12.87
CA ASP A 269 -6.37 0.40 12.78
C ASP A 269 -7.50 0.75 11.79
N ALA A 270 -7.56 0.10 10.63
CA ALA A 270 -8.65 0.28 9.67
C ALA A 270 -10.00 -0.19 10.25
N LEU A 271 -10.02 -1.34 10.94
CA LEU A 271 -11.23 -1.87 11.58
C LEU A 271 -11.79 -0.96 12.66
N CYS A 272 -10.98 -0.15 13.34
CA CYS A 272 -11.48 0.87 14.27
C CYS A 272 -12.42 1.87 13.58
N PHE A 273 -12.23 2.15 12.29
CA PHE A 273 -13.14 3.00 11.53
C PHE A 273 -14.39 2.26 11.08
N PHE A 274 -14.24 1.07 10.48
CA PHE A 274 -15.36 0.32 9.91
C PHE A 274 -16.31 -0.23 10.98
N LEU A 275 -15.79 -0.65 12.14
CA LEU A 275 -16.57 -1.27 13.21
C LEU A 275 -17.09 -0.28 14.25
N ASP A 276 -16.86 1.04 14.11
CA ASP A 276 -17.46 2.02 15.02
C ASP A 276 -18.97 2.07 14.81
N GLU A 277 -19.78 1.70 15.80
CA GLU A 277 -21.23 1.57 15.65
C GLU A 277 -21.90 2.85 15.12
N ALA A 278 -21.41 4.01 15.58
CA ALA A 278 -22.09 5.27 15.32
C ALA A 278 -21.60 5.99 14.05
N ASN A 279 -20.41 5.67 13.52
CA ASN A 279 -19.90 6.29 12.29
C ASN A 279 -19.36 5.32 11.24
N GLY A 280 -19.16 4.04 11.56
CA GLY A 280 -18.55 3.06 10.65
C GLY A 280 -19.35 2.85 9.37
N HIS A 281 -20.68 2.88 9.46
CA HIS A 281 -21.59 2.84 8.29
C HIS A 281 -21.43 4.03 7.32
N LYS A 282 -20.69 5.09 7.71
CA LYS A 282 -20.39 6.25 6.86
C LYS A 282 -19.02 6.16 6.19
N ILE A 283 -18.25 5.11 6.47
CA ILE A 283 -16.89 4.93 5.97
C ILE A 283 -16.92 3.89 4.83
N GLY A 284 -16.61 4.33 3.62
CA GLY A 284 -16.50 3.44 2.46
C GLY A 284 -15.11 2.80 2.32
N PHE A 285 -14.04 3.53 2.66
CA PHE A 285 -12.66 3.05 2.62
C PHE A 285 -11.79 3.82 3.61
N VAL A 286 -10.65 3.23 3.98
CA VAL A 286 -9.61 3.86 4.81
C VAL A 286 -8.33 3.93 3.99
N GLN A 287 -7.96 5.14 3.55
CA GLN A 287 -6.71 5.37 2.84
C GLN A 287 -5.55 5.51 3.81
N TYR A 288 -4.48 4.77 3.57
CA TYR A 288 -3.20 4.96 4.25
C TYR A 288 -2.27 5.88 3.42
N PRO A 289 -1.48 6.75 4.08
CA PRO A 289 -0.44 7.49 3.38
C PRO A 289 0.67 6.53 2.93
N GLN A 290 0.99 6.55 1.64
CA GLN A 290 2.13 5.84 1.08
C GLN A 290 3.39 6.69 1.30
N ASN A 291 4.38 6.13 2.00
CA ASN A 291 5.67 6.77 2.26
C ASN A 291 6.75 6.01 1.49
N TYR A 292 7.53 6.73 0.70
CA TYR A 292 8.60 6.17 -0.11
C TYR A 292 9.94 6.40 0.57
N ILE A 293 10.79 5.38 0.58
CA ILE A 293 12.19 5.49 0.99
C ILE A 293 12.96 5.85 -0.30
N ILE A 294 13.65 7.00 -0.27
CA ILE A 294 14.48 7.51 -1.38
C ILE A 294 15.90 6.98 -1.20
#